data_AF-A0A154P4A0-F1
#
_entry.id   AF-A0A154P4A0-F1
#
_cell.length_a   1.000
_cell.length_b   1.000
_cell.length_c   1.000
_cell.angle_alpha   90.00
_cell.angle_beta   90.00
_cell.angle_gamma   90.00
#
_symmetry.space_group_name_H-M   'P 1'
#
loop_
_entity.id
_entity.type
_entity.pdbx_description
1 polymer ?
#
loop_
_entity_poly.entity_id
_entity_poly.type
_entity_poly.pdbx_seq_one_letter_code
_entity_poly.pdbx_strand_id
1 'polypeptide(L)'
;MNARDFRVLFLYEWKSGFSPTDFHFFKHLSNFLNEKTFRNRTNVDDTVLEFINTRTLDFYQKGIRKLVTRWQKFIESNGSYFD
;
A
#
# COMPACT_ATOMS: atom_id res chain seq x y z
N MET A 1 5.72 28.28 -11.53
CA MET A 1 5.68 26.82 -11.29
C MET A 1 4.39 26.53 -10.53
N ASN A 2 3.46 25.78 -11.13
CA ASN A 2 2.18 25.47 -10.49
C ASN A 2 2.43 24.50 -9.33
N ALA A 3 2.26 24.98 -8.10
CA ALA A 3 2.05 24.10 -6.97
C ALA A 3 0.82 23.25 -7.28
N ARG A 4 0.98 21.93 -7.37
CA ARG A 4 -0.14 21.02 -7.60
C ARG A 4 -1.10 21.18 -6.42
N ASP A 5 -2.34 21.57 -6.70
CA ASP A 5 -3.40 21.74 -5.70
C ASP A 5 -3.86 20.34 -5.23
N PHE A 6 -3.15 19.80 -4.24
CA PHE A 6 -3.46 18.51 -3.65
C PHE A 6 -4.28 18.69 -2.38
N ARG A 7 -5.41 17.97 -2.29
CA ARG A 7 -6.14 17.81 -1.03
C ARG A 7 -5.49 16.71 -0.20
N VAL A 8 -5.11 17.02 1.03
CA VAL A 8 -4.61 16.04 1.99
C VAL A 8 -5.80 15.37 2.67
N LEU A 9 -5.88 14.05 2.59
CA LEU A 9 -6.88 13.27 3.32
C LEU A 9 -6.41 13.11 4.76
N PHE A 10 -7.27 13.43 5.73
CA PHE A 10 -6.98 13.21 7.15
C PHE A 10 -6.96 11.70 7.45
N LEU A 11 -5.75 11.15 7.60
CA LEU A 11 -5.52 9.80 8.09
C LEU A 11 -5.21 9.91 9.59
N TYR A 12 -6.05 9.33 10.43
CA TYR A 12 -5.90 9.34 11.88
C TYR A 12 -4.65 8.57 12.34
N GLU A 13 -4.32 8.67 13.63
CA GLU A 13 -3.06 8.14 14.19
C GLU A 13 -2.81 6.63 13.95
N TRP A 14 -3.81 5.80 13.66
CA TRP A 14 -3.58 4.37 13.32
C TRP A 14 -3.39 4.18 11.81
N LYS A 15 -2.39 4.92 11.33
CA LYS A 15 -2.08 5.25 9.95
C LYS A 15 -1.85 4.05 9.03
N SER A 16 -1.38 2.91 9.57
CA SER A 16 -0.99 1.75 8.75
C SER A 16 -2.18 0.95 8.21
N GLY A 17 -3.28 0.85 8.96
CA GLY A 17 -4.46 0.07 8.55
C GLY A 17 -5.21 0.66 7.35
N PHE A 18 -5.03 1.96 7.10
CA PHE A 18 -5.78 2.74 6.10
C PHE A 18 -4.93 3.22 4.94
N SER A 19 -3.62 3.04 5.01
CA SER A 19 -2.71 3.33 3.91
C SER A 19 -2.74 2.18 2.90
N PRO A 20 -3.22 2.39 1.65
CA PRO A 20 -3.16 1.35 0.62
C PRO A 20 -1.74 0.89 0.33
N THR A 21 -0.76 1.76 0.57
CA THR A 21 0.65 1.39 0.49
C THR A 21 0.99 0.32 1.51
N ASP A 22 0.55 0.45 2.76
CA ASP A 22 0.89 -0.50 3.82
C ASP A 22 0.10 -1.80 3.70
N PHE A 23 -1.23 -1.72 3.65
CA PHE A 23 -2.08 -2.91 3.73
C PHE A 23 -2.13 -3.74 2.44
N HIS A 24 -1.72 -3.15 1.30
CA HIS A 24 -1.80 -3.79 -0.01
C HIS A 24 -0.44 -3.83 -0.69
N PHE A 25 0.15 -2.68 -1.04
CA PHE A 25 1.39 -2.67 -1.82
C PHE A 25 2.54 -3.37 -1.07
N PHE A 26 2.86 -2.94 0.15
CA PHE A 26 3.93 -3.53 0.96
C PHE A 26 3.62 -4.93 1.43
N LYS A 27 2.35 -5.26 1.70
CA LYS A 27 1.95 -6.65 1.94
C LYS A 27 2.35 -7.57 0.78
N HIS A 28 2.02 -7.18 -0.45
CA HIS A 28 2.36 -7.97 -1.64
C HIS A 28 3.86 -7.91 -1.98
N LEU A 29 4.51 -6.77 -1.76
CA LEU A 29 5.96 -6.63 -1.95
C LEU A 29 6.72 -7.54 -0.97
N SER A 30 6.36 -7.53 0.31
CA SER A 30 6.96 -8.39 1.34
C SER A 30 6.82 -9.86 0.96
N ASN A 31 5.64 -10.29 0.51
CA ASN A 31 5.42 -11.65 0.03
C ASN A 31 6.28 -11.99 -1.21
N PHE A 32 6.46 -11.04 -2.13
CA PHE A 32 7.30 -11.24 -3.33
C PHE A 32 8.79 -11.29 -3.00
N LEU A 33 9.22 -10.52 -1.99
CA LEU A 33 10.60 -10.48 -1.51
C LEU A 33 10.91 -11.64 -0.55
N ASN A 34 9.89 -12.36 -0.08
CA ASN A 34 10.08 -13.46 0.85
C ASN A 34 11.08 -14.47 0.27
N GLU A 35 11.99 -14.95 1.12
CA GLU A 35 13.05 -15.92 0.78
C GLU A 35 14.11 -15.42 -0.23
N LYS A 36 14.08 -14.15 -0.65
CA LYS A 36 15.15 -13.56 -1.49
C LYS A 36 16.26 -12.97 -0.62
N THR A 37 17.50 -13.26 -0.98
CA THR A 37 18.70 -12.65 -0.37
C THR A 37 19.43 -11.78 -1.38
N PHE A 38 19.77 -10.56 -1.01
CA PHE A 38 20.43 -9.60 -1.88
C PHE A 38 21.87 -9.37 -1.45
N ARG A 39 22.79 -9.29 -2.42
CA ARG A 39 24.23 -9.08 -2.17
C ARG A 39 24.67 -7.62 -2.34
N ASN A 40 23.83 -6.80 -2.98
CA ASN A 40 24.10 -5.40 -3.25
C ASN A 40 22.78 -4.65 -3.45
N ARG A 41 22.86 -3.31 -3.48
CA ARG A 41 21.72 -2.42 -3.67
C ARG A 41 21.09 -2.53 -5.06
N THR A 42 21.88 -2.66 -6.12
CA THR A 42 21.38 -2.78 -7.50
C THR A 42 20.39 -3.93 -7.65
N ASN A 43 20.71 -5.10 -7.08
CA ASN A 43 19.81 -6.26 -7.11
C ASN A 43 18.49 -5.99 -6.37
N VAL A 44 18.52 -5.19 -5.29
CA VAL A 44 17.30 -4.77 -4.57
C VAL A 44 16.46 -3.86 -5.47
N ASP A 45 17.09 -2.84 -6.05
CA ASP A 45 16.42 -1.85 -6.91
C ASP A 45 15.78 -2.54 -8.13
N ASP A 46 16.52 -3.42 -8.81
CA ASP A 46 16.02 -4.19 -9.96
C ASP A 46 14.85 -5.09 -9.60
N THR A 47 14.90 -5.77 -8.45
CA THR A 47 13.82 -6.66 -7.99
C THR A 47 12.56 -5.88 -7.61
N VAL A 48 12.72 -4.70 -7.01
CA VAL A 48 11.58 -3.82 -6.71
C VAL A 48 10.97 -3.25 -8.00
N LEU A 49 11.81 -2.89 -8.98
CA LEU A 49 11.33 -2.46 -10.30
C LEU A 49 10.60 -3.59 -11.02
N GLU A 50 11.12 -4.82 -11.00
CA GLU A 50 10.44 -6.01 -11.52
C GLU A 50 9.08 -6.20 -10.85
N PHE A 51 9.02 -6.09 -9.52
CA PHE A 51 7.75 -6.17 -8.79
C PHE A 51 6.75 -5.13 -9.32
N ILE A 52 7.15 -3.86 -9.44
CA ILE A 52 6.26 -2.78 -9.90
C ILE A 52 5.81 -3.02 -11.35
N ASN A 53 6.74 -3.35 -12.24
CA ASN A 53 6.47 -3.50 -13.67
C ASN A 53 5.59 -4.72 -13.99
N THR A 54 5.58 -5.73 -13.11
CA THR A 54 4.72 -6.92 -13.25
C THR A 54 3.31 -6.75 -12.67
N ARG A 55 3.00 -5.62 -12.01
CA ARG A 55 1.65 -5.35 -11.51
C ARG A 55 0.76 -4.75 -12.59
N THR A 56 -0.45 -5.28 -12.68
CA THR A 56 -1.48 -4.76 -13.56
C THR A 56 -2.11 -3.49 -12.99
N LEU A 57 -2.79 -2.70 -13.82
CA LEU A 57 -3.58 -1.56 -13.34
C LEU A 57 -4.62 -1.99 -12.29
N ASP A 58 -5.25 -3.16 -12.49
CA ASP A 58 -6.24 -3.72 -11.58
C ASP A 58 -5.67 -3.99 -10.17
N PHE A 59 -4.39 -4.36 -10.04
CA PHE A 59 -3.73 -4.50 -8.75
C PHE A 59 -3.83 -3.20 -7.94
N TYR A 60 -3.37 -2.08 -8.51
CA TYR A 60 -3.40 -0.78 -7.84
C TYR A 60 -4.83 -0.30 -7.57
N GLN A 61 -5.75 -0.51 -8.53
CA GLN A 61 -7.17 -0.18 -8.34
C GLN A 61 -7.80 -0.95 -7.19
N LYS A 62 -7.49 -2.24 -7.05
CA LYS A 62 -7.96 -3.07 -5.93
C LYS A 62 -7.46 -2.55 -4.59
N GLY A 63 -6.19 -2.17 -4.50
CA GLY A 63 -5.63 -1.54 -3.29
C GLY A 63 -6.40 -0.29 -2.87
N ILE A 64 -6.63 0.62 -3.82
CA ILE A 64 -7.35 1.87 -3.57
C ILE A 64 -8.83 1.63 -3.25
N ARG A 65 -9.53 0.77 -4.00
CA ARG A 65 -10.96 0.46 -3.77
C ARG A 65 -11.19 -0.21 -2.41
N LYS A 66 -10.24 -1.00 -1.93
CA LYS A 66 -10.30 -1.63 -0.60
C LYS A 66 -10.27 -0.61 0.54
N LEU A 67 -9.88 0.64 0.27
CA LEU A 67 -9.97 1.72 1.26
C LEU A 67 -11.43 1.96 1.70
N VAL A 68 -12.39 1.92 0.78
CA VAL A 68 -13.82 2.14 1.08
C VAL A 68 -14.34 1.08 2.05
N THR A 69 -14.03 -0.19 1.79
CA THR A 69 -14.48 -1.29 2.65
C THR A 69 -13.79 -1.29 4.01
N ARG A 70 -12.53 -0.83 4.08
CA ARG A 70 -11.84 -0.63 5.37
C ARG A 70 -12.45 0.50 6.19
N TRP A 71 -12.77 1.64 5.58
CA TRP A 71 -13.48 2.71 6.27
C TRP A 71 -14.82 2.25 6.81
N GLN A 72 -15.58 1.48 6.04
CA GLN A 72 -16.85 0.92 6.50
C GLN A 72 -16.65 0.04 7.74
N LYS A 73 -15.69 -0.90 7.70
CA LYS A 73 -15.36 -1.74 8.86
C LYS A 73 -14.93 -0.93 10.08
N PHE A 74 -14.18 0.15 9.91
CA PHE A 74 -13.75 1.03 11.01
C PHE A 74 -14.93 1.69 11.73
N ILE A 75 -15.91 2.14 10.96
CA ILE A 75 -17.12 2.77 11.49
C ILE A 75 -17.95 1.71 12.22
N GLU A 76 -18.15 0.55 11.61
CA GLU A 76 -18.88 -0.58 12.21
C GLU A 76 -18.20 -1.12 13.48
N SER A 77 -16.88 -1.00 13.57
CA SER A 77 -16.09 -1.44 14.73
C SER A 77 -16.01 -0.39 15.83
N ASN A 78 -16.76 0.72 15.75
CA ASN A 78 -16.66 1.88 16.65
C ASN A 78 -15.22 2.37 16.83
N GLY A 79 -14.43 2.36 15.76
CA GLY A 79 -13.04 2.81 15.77
C GLY A 79 -12.04 1.79 16.34
N SER A 80 -12.46 0.55 16.63
CA SER A 80 -11.55 -0.51 17.03
C SER A 80 -10.78 -1.08 15.83
N TYR A 81 -9.59 -1.62 16.09
CA TYR A 81 -8.70 -2.12 15.05
C TYR A 81 -9.29 -3.40 14.44
N PHE A 82 -9.20 -3.54 13.13
CA PHE A 82 -9.70 -4.70 12.41
C PHE A 82 -8.68 -5.17 11.35
N ASP A 83 -8.70 -6.46 11.06
CA ASP A 83 -7.91 -7.09 9.99
C ASP A 83 -8.57 -7.00 8.59
#